data_AF-A0A8S3C8T3-F1
#
_entry.id   AF-A0A8S3C8T3-F1
#
_cell.length_a   1.000
_cell.length_b   1.000
_cell.length_c   1.000
_cell.angle_alpha   90.00
_cell.angle_beta   90.00
_cell.angle_gamma   90.00
#
_symmetry.space_group_name_H-M   'P 1'
#
loop_
_entity.id
_entity.type
_entity.pdbx_description
1 polymer ?
#
loop_
_entity_poly.entity_id
_entity_poly.type
_entity_poly.pdbx_seq_one_letter_code
_entity_poly.pdbx_strand_id
1 'polypeptide(L)'
;MDVEILAEVPTITQPSLIQTNLFGNLKSYFASLLKTSVAVWLIVFLIALICAIPLTQIIVGSLFKDQCSINYLIPIYLIVAGVTGLVSVIISMGEVCASEFGRSVLRALKITFSLFGLAWLIAGNVWVINAQPTVQFSNHNETNT
;
A
#
# COMPACT_ATOMS: atom_id res chain seq x y z
N MET A 1 12.71 85.76 6.42
CA MET A 1 11.41 85.12 6.18
C MET A 1 11.60 83.93 5.25
N ASP A 2 12.50 83.05 5.69
CA ASP A 2 12.25 81.64 5.97
C ASP A 2 11.42 80.88 4.93
N VAL A 3 12.22 80.27 4.06
CA VAL A 3 11.92 79.25 3.08
C VAL A 3 11.27 78.04 3.75
N GLU A 4 10.00 77.78 3.46
CA GLU A 4 9.35 76.48 3.67
C GLU A 4 9.96 75.43 2.73
N ILE A 5 11.11 74.89 3.13
CA ILE A 5 11.59 73.58 2.68
C ILE A 5 11.75 72.74 3.94
N LEU A 6 10.65 72.17 4.42
CA LEU A 6 10.71 70.92 5.16
C LEU A 6 10.20 69.84 4.23
N ALA A 7 11.17 69.17 3.62
CA ALA A 7 11.02 67.97 2.83
C ALA A 7 10.06 67.01 3.51
N GLU A 8 9.08 66.56 2.74
CA GLU A 8 8.28 65.38 3.02
C GLU A 8 9.25 64.19 3.14
N VAL A 9 9.63 63.86 4.37
CA VAL A 9 10.34 62.63 4.69
C VAL A 9 9.32 61.51 4.52
N PRO A 10 9.44 60.62 3.51
CA PRO A 10 8.62 59.42 3.50
C PRO A 10 9.01 58.60 4.72
N THR A 11 8.08 58.48 5.65
CA THR A 11 8.12 57.55 6.76
C THR A 11 8.32 56.14 6.20
N ILE A 12 9.55 55.65 6.32
CA ILE A 12 9.92 54.26 6.07
C ILE A 12 8.95 53.39 6.88
N THR A 13 8.02 52.75 6.17
CA THR A 13 6.98 51.91 6.75
C THR A 13 7.59 50.60 7.22
N GLN A 14 7.76 50.46 8.55
CA GLN A 14 7.81 49.25 9.37
C GLN A 14 8.53 47.99 8.79
N PRO A 15 9.85 47.84 8.96
CA PRO A 15 10.58 46.59 8.63
C PRO A 15 10.18 45.37 9.49
N SER A 16 9.45 45.58 10.59
CA SER A 16 8.98 44.53 11.51
C SER A 16 7.83 43.68 10.96
N LEU A 17 6.95 44.26 10.13
CA LEU A 17 5.75 43.59 9.59
C LEU A 17 6.10 42.63 8.44
N ILE A 18 7.11 42.95 7.65
CA ILE A 18 7.61 42.08 6.57
C ILE A 18 8.35 40.87 7.17
N GLN A 19 9.13 41.10 8.24
CA GLN A 19 9.86 40.07 8.97
C GLN A 19 8.93 39.04 9.63
N THR A 20 7.87 39.47 10.31
CA THR A 20 6.92 38.55 10.98
C THR A 20 6.11 37.72 10.00
N ASN A 21 5.68 38.31 8.87
CA ASN A 21 4.96 37.58 7.82
C ASN A 21 5.85 36.58 7.08
N LEU A 22 7.12 36.92 6.82
CA LEU A 22 8.08 36.02 6.18
C LEU A 22 8.37 34.79 7.06
N PHE A 23 8.66 35.01 8.34
CA PHE A 23 8.94 33.91 9.29
C PHE A 23 7.72 33.02 9.53
N GLY A 24 6.51 33.60 9.59
CA GLY A 24 5.25 32.85 9.69
C GLY A 24 5.01 31.97 8.47
N ASN A 25 5.11 32.54 7.27
CA ASN A 25 4.98 31.80 6.02
C ASN A 25 6.05 30.71 5.89
N LEU A 26 7.31 31.02 6.19
CA LEU A 26 8.41 30.06 6.15
C LEU A 26 8.19 28.85 7.07
N LYS A 27 7.73 29.08 8.31
CA LYS A 27 7.38 28.00 9.25
C LYS A 27 6.21 27.16 8.74
N SER A 28 5.22 27.78 8.10
CA SER A 28 4.10 27.06 7.50
C SER A 28 4.53 26.20 6.30
N TYR A 29 5.45 26.69 5.47
CA TYR A 29 6.05 25.93 4.37
C TYR A 29 6.85 24.74 4.90
N PHE A 30 7.73 24.94 5.89
CA PHE A 30 8.49 23.85 6.50
C PHE A 30 7.59 22.80 7.15
N ALA A 31 6.54 23.21 7.87
CA ALA A 31 5.58 22.28 8.44
C ALA A 31 4.83 21.48 7.37
N SER A 32 4.52 22.11 6.22
CA SER A 32 3.86 21.44 5.09
C SER A 32 4.81 20.44 4.39
N LEU A 33 6.07 20.81 4.18
CA LEU A 33 7.10 19.95 3.61
C LEU A 33 7.45 18.75 4.51
N LEU A 34 7.54 18.97 5.83
CA LEU A 34 7.79 17.90 6.79
C LEU A 34 6.63 16.90 6.82
N LYS A 35 5.37 17.39 6.82
CA LYS A 35 4.17 16.54 6.79
C LYS A 35 4.08 15.69 5.53
N THR A 36 4.34 16.27 4.37
CA THR A 36 4.29 15.54 3.09
C THR A 36 5.39 14.50 3.01
N SER A 37 6.61 14.82 3.44
CA SER A 37 7.73 13.85 3.50
C SER A 37 7.41 12.65 4.40
N VAL A 38 6.95 12.89 5.64
CA VAL A 38 6.59 11.82 6.58
C VAL A 38 5.44 10.98 6.03
N ALA A 39 4.43 11.61 5.42
CA ALA A 39 3.31 10.90 4.81
C ALA A 39 3.77 9.98 3.66
N VAL A 40 4.68 10.45 2.80
CA VAL A 40 5.23 9.63 1.70
C VAL A 40 5.99 8.42 2.25
N TRP A 41 6.86 8.61 3.24
CA TRP A 41 7.61 7.50 3.84
C TRP A 41 6.71 6.48 4.53
N LEU A 42 5.69 6.95 5.26
CA LEU A 42 4.70 6.08 5.89
C LEU A 42 3.93 5.26 4.84
N ILE A 43 3.50 5.89 3.75
CA ILE A 43 2.79 5.22 2.65
C ILE A 43 3.68 4.17 2.00
N VAL A 44 4.94 4.49 1.69
CA VAL A 44 5.89 3.54 1.09
C VAL A 44 6.11 2.33 2.00
N PHE A 45 6.26 2.55 3.30
CA PHE A 45 6.41 1.47 4.28
C PHE A 45 5.18 0.56 4.33
N LEU A 46 3.98 1.14 4.36
CA LEU A 46 2.73 0.38 4.34
C LEU A 46 2.58 -0.45 3.05
N ILE A 47 2.93 0.11 1.89
CA ILE A 47 2.90 -0.61 0.62
C ILE A 47 3.90 -1.78 0.64
N ALA A 48 5.11 -1.57 1.19
CA ALA A 48 6.10 -2.63 1.31
C ALA A 48 5.60 -3.82 2.16
N LEU A 49 4.93 -3.54 3.29
CA LEU A 49 4.31 -4.58 4.12
C LEU A 49 3.19 -5.32 3.39
N ILE A 50 2.32 -4.58 2.68
CA ILE A 50 1.22 -5.18 1.93
C ILE A 50 1.74 -6.04 0.77
N CYS A 51 2.85 -5.67 0.13
CA CYS A 51 3.51 -6.45 -0.92
C CYS A 51 4.33 -7.64 -0.38
N ALA A 52 4.80 -7.60 0.86
CA ALA A 52 5.51 -8.72 1.47
C ALA A 52 4.60 -9.97 1.58
N ILE A 53 3.33 -9.77 1.91
CA ILE A 53 2.34 -10.86 2.06
C ILE A 53 2.20 -11.69 0.77
N PRO A 54 1.84 -11.13 -0.41
CA PRO A 54 1.71 -11.92 -1.64
C PRO A 54 3.05 -12.53 -2.09
N LEU A 55 4.18 -11.88 -1.83
CA LEU A 55 5.50 -12.45 -2.12
C LEU A 55 5.76 -13.70 -1.28
N THR A 56 5.51 -13.64 0.03
CA THR A 56 5.64 -14.81 0.90
C THR A 56 4.68 -15.93 0.47
N GLN A 57 3.45 -15.60 0.07
CA GLN A 57 2.48 -16.59 -0.43
C GLN A 57 3.00 -17.30 -1.70
N ILE A 58 3.58 -16.56 -2.65
CA ILE A 58 4.16 -17.15 -3.86
C ILE A 58 5.38 -18.02 -3.53
N ILE A 59 6.29 -17.52 -2.68
CA ILE A 59 7.52 -18.22 -2.30
C ILE A 59 7.20 -19.52 -1.58
N VAL A 60 6.37 -19.46 -0.53
CA VAL A 60 5.94 -20.65 0.22
C VAL A 60 5.16 -21.60 -0.69
N GLY A 61 4.25 -21.10 -1.52
CA GLY A 61 3.54 -21.93 -2.48
C GLY A 61 4.45 -22.64 -3.48
N SER A 62 5.53 -21.99 -3.91
CA SER A 62 6.50 -22.58 -4.85
C SER A 62 7.45 -23.58 -4.19
N LEU A 63 7.95 -23.28 -2.98
CA LEU A 63 8.88 -24.15 -2.25
C LEU A 63 8.22 -25.46 -1.81
N PHE A 64 6.97 -25.38 -1.34
CA PHE A 64 6.23 -26.54 -0.82
C PHE A 64 5.45 -27.29 -1.90
N LYS A 65 5.56 -26.87 -3.18
CA LYS A 65 4.87 -27.52 -4.30
C LYS A 65 5.24 -29.00 -4.45
N ASP A 66 6.52 -29.32 -4.28
CA ASP A 66 7.05 -30.65 -4.60
C ASP A 66 7.33 -31.51 -3.35
N GLN A 67 7.21 -30.95 -2.15
CA GLN A 67 7.58 -31.62 -0.88
C GLN A 67 6.41 -31.95 0.05
N CYS A 68 5.17 -31.57 -0.30
CA CYS A 68 3.99 -31.85 0.54
C CYS A 68 3.15 -33.01 -0.02
N SER A 69 3.32 -34.20 0.58
CA SER A 69 2.52 -35.41 0.30
C SER A 69 1.08 -35.35 0.86
N ILE A 70 0.81 -34.44 1.80
CA ILE A 70 -0.48 -34.35 2.51
C ILE A 70 -1.55 -33.59 1.73
N ASN A 71 -1.22 -32.52 0.99
CA ASN A 71 -2.19 -31.79 0.14
C ASN A 71 -1.51 -30.76 -0.79
N TYR A 72 -1.44 -31.06 -2.09
CA TYR A 72 -0.87 -30.17 -3.14
C TYR A 72 -1.72 -28.90 -3.39
N LEU A 73 -2.95 -28.87 -2.90
CA LEU A 73 -3.94 -27.82 -3.16
C LEU A 73 -3.62 -26.52 -2.39
N ILE A 74 -2.93 -26.62 -1.25
CA ILE A 74 -2.53 -25.47 -0.40
C ILE A 74 -1.48 -24.58 -1.09
N PRO A 75 -0.37 -25.13 -1.65
CA PRO A 75 0.60 -24.29 -2.37
C PRO A 75 0.01 -23.62 -3.61
N ILE A 76 -0.89 -24.27 -4.35
CA ILE A 76 -1.59 -23.66 -5.50
C ILE A 76 -2.50 -22.52 -5.04
N TYR A 77 -3.24 -22.72 -3.95
CA TYR A 77 -4.06 -21.68 -3.33
C TYR A 77 -3.26 -20.41 -3.02
N LEU A 78 -2.10 -20.57 -2.38
CA LEU A 78 -1.21 -19.46 -2.00
C LEU A 78 -0.67 -18.71 -3.23
N ILE A 79 -0.30 -19.42 -4.29
CA ILE A 79 0.18 -18.79 -5.54
C ILE A 79 -0.92 -17.96 -6.19
N VAL A 80 -2.14 -18.51 -6.33
CA VAL A 80 -3.27 -17.81 -6.97
C VAL A 80 -3.69 -16.59 -6.15
N ALA A 81 -3.67 -16.69 -4.83
CA ALA A 81 -3.93 -15.55 -3.93
C ALA A 81 -2.88 -14.44 -4.08
N GLY A 82 -1.59 -14.80 -4.16
CA GLY A 82 -0.52 -13.83 -4.36
C GLY A 82 -0.59 -13.13 -5.73
N VAL A 83 -0.87 -13.88 -6.81
CA VAL A 83 -0.98 -13.34 -8.17
C VAL A 83 -2.17 -12.40 -8.31
N THR A 84 -3.33 -12.75 -7.77
CA THR A 84 -4.53 -11.90 -7.81
C THR A 84 -4.33 -10.58 -7.07
N GLY A 85 -3.60 -10.58 -5.95
CA GLY A 85 -3.15 -9.37 -5.27
C GLY A 85 -2.24 -8.50 -6.13
N LEU A 86 -1.23 -9.10 -6.77
CA LEU A 86 -0.28 -8.39 -7.64
C LEU A 86 -0.97 -7.76 -8.87
N VAL A 87 -1.86 -8.52 -9.51
CA VAL A 87 -2.67 -8.05 -10.66
C VAL A 87 -3.55 -6.87 -10.24
N SER A 88 -4.13 -6.88 -9.04
CA SER A 88 -4.95 -5.78 -8.53
C SER A 88 -4.17 -4.47 -8.37
N VAL A 89 -2.88 -4.56 -7.98
CA VAL A 89 -1.97 -3.41 -7.91
C VAL A 89 -1.67 -2.88 -9.32
N ILE A 90 -1.36 -3.77 -10.27
CA ILE A 90 -1.08 -3.40 -11.67
C ILE A 90 -2.30 -2.71 -12.31
N ILE A 91 -3.51 -3.24 -12.09
CA ILE A 91 -4.76 -2.63 -12.57
C ILE A 91 -4.93 -1.22 -11.99
N SER A 92 -4.63 -1.04 -10.70
CA SER A 92 -4.73 0.28 -10.05
C SER A 92 -3.76 1.31 -10.64
N MET A 93 -2.56 0.88 -11.06
CA MET A 93 -1.64 1.75 -11.80
C MET A 93 -2.12 2.03 -13.22
N GLY A 94 -2.73 1.04 -13.87
CA GLY A 94 -3.34 1.18 -15.19
C GLY A 94 -4.47 2.21 -15.22
N GLU A 95 -5.27 2.32 -14.15
CA GLU A 95 -6.36 3.32 -14.04
C GLU A 95 -5.86 4.76 -14.15
N VAL A 96 -4.63 5.04 -13.71
CA VAL A 96 -4.01 6.37 -13.75
C VAL A 96 -3.67 6.77 -15.19
N CYS A 97 -3.20 5.82 -16.01
CA CYS A 97 -2.79 6.06 -17.40
C CYS A 97 -3.88 5.77 -18.43
N ALA A 98 -5.02 5.18 -18.04
CA ALA A 98 -6.08 4.76 -18.96
C ALA A 98 -7.00 5.92 -19.37
N SER A 99 -7.51 5.84 -20.61
CA SER A 99 -8.60 6.67 -21.12
C SER A 99 -9.90 6.44 -20.34
N GLU A 100 -10.88 7.34 -20.47
CA GLU A 100 -12.16 7.29 -19.74
C GLU A 100 -12.90 5.94 -19.93
N PHE A 101 -12.87 5.40 -21.16
CA PHE A 101 -13.40 4.08 -21.48
C PHE A 101 -12.61 2.95 -20.82
N GLY A 102 -11.27 3.01 -20.90
CA GLY A 102 -10.40 2.03 -20.25
C GLY A 102 -10.58 2.00 -18.73
N ARG A 103 -10.77 3.16 -18.10
CA ARG A 103 -10.93 3.27 -16.64
C ARG A 103 -12.17 2.53 -16.13
N SER A 104 -13.27 2.51 -16.89
CA SER A 104 -14.47 1.73 -16.54
C SER A 104 -14.22 0.21 -16.63
N VAL A 105 -13.48 -0.24 -17.65
CA VAL A 105 -13.10 -1.65 -17.82
C VAL A 105 -12.12 -2.09 -16.72
N LEU A 106 -11.08 -1.30 -16.43
CA LEU A 106 -10.13 -1.60 -15.35
C LEU A 106 -10.83 -1.68 -13.98
N ARG A 107 -11.80 -0.80 -13.72
CA ARG A 107 -12.60 -0.83 -12.50
C ARG A 107 -13.45 -2.11 -12.40
N ALA A 108 -14.11 -2.49 -13.49
CA ALA A 108 -14.87 -3.75 -13.54
C ALA A 108 -13.96 -4.96 -13.27
N LEU A 109 -12.80 -5.02 -13.93
CA LEU A 109 -11.80 -6.07 -13.70
C LEU A 109 -11.34 -6.10 -12.24
N LYS A 110 -11.06 -4.94 -11.64
CA LYS A 110 -10.66 -4.83 -10.24
C LYS A 110 -11.69 -5.44 -9.29
N ILE A 111 -12.98 -5.15 -9.52
CA ILE A 111 -14.08 -5.72 -8.73
C ILE A 111 -14.15 -7.24 -8.94
N THR A 112 -14.04 -7.71 -10.19
CA THR A 112 -14.04 -9.14 -10.50
C THR A 112 -12.91 -9.89 -9.79
N PHE A 113 -11.67 -9.38 -9.87
CA PHE A 113 -10.53 -9.98 -9.18
C PHE A 113 -10.68 -9.93 -7.65
N SER A 114 -11.29 -8.88 -7.11
CA SER A 114 -11.56 -8.78 -5.67
C SER A 114 -12.60 -9.80 -5.20
N LEU A 115 -13.70 -9.97 -5.94
CA LEU A 115 -14.73 -10.98 -5.64
C LEU A 115 -14.18 -12.40 -5.77
N PHE A 116 -13.40 -12.65 -6.83
CA PHE A 116 -12.71 -13.91 -7.02
C PHE A 116 -11.74 -14.17 -5.86
N GLY A 117 -10.94 -13.18 -5.47
CA GLY A 117 -10.02 -13.26 -4.34
C GLY A 117 -10.74 -13.58 -3.02
N LEU A 118 -11.91 -12.98 -2.77
CA LEU A 118 -12.72 -13.27 -1.57
C LEU A 118 -13.24 -14.71 -1.57
N ALA A 119 -13.82 -15.17 -2.68
CA ALA A 119 -14.30 -16.54 -2.80
C ALA A 119 -13.15 -17.56 -2.68
N TRP A 120 -12.01 -17.24 -3.29
CA TRP A 120 -10.81 -18.05 -3.23
C TRP A 120 -10.25 -18.12 -1.80
N LEU A 121 -10.21 -16.99 -1.08
CA LEU A 121 -9.82 -16.95 0.34
C LEU A 121 -10.67 -17.88 1.20
N ILE A 122 -11.99 -17.88 1.01
CA ILE A 122 -12.90 -18.78 1.73
C ILE A 122 -12.56 -20.24 1.42
N ALA A 123 -12.39 -20.59 0.13
CA ALA A 123 -12.01 -21.93 -0.28
C ALA A 123 -10.67 -22.39 0.32
N GLY A 124 -9.68 -21.50 0.36
CA GLY A 124 -8.39 -21.82 0.97
C GLY A 124 -8.45 -22.05 2.48
N ASN A 125 -9.25 -21.28 3.21
CA ASN A 125 -9.46 -21.54 4.64
C ASN A 125 -10.07 -22.93 4.87
N VAL A 126 -11.01 -23.36 4.01
CA VAL A 126 -11.57 -24.73 4.07
C VAL A 126 -10.50 -25.79 3.79
N TRP A 127 -9.63 -25.58 2.79
CA TRP A 127 -8.53 -26.51 2.49
C TRP A 127 -7.54 -26.65 3.64
N VAL A 128 -7.21 -25.56 4.33
CA VAL A 128 -6.31 -25.60 5.49
C VAL A 128 -6.93 -26.40 6.63
N ILE A 129 -8.20 -26.15 6.97
CA ILE A 129 -8.91 -26.87 8.04
C ILE A 129 -9.00 -28.37 7.73
N ASN A 130 -9.30 -28.72 6.47
CA ASN A 130 -9.40 -30.12 6.05
C ASN A 130 -8.05 -30.87 6.05
N ALA A 131 -6.93 -30.16 5.95
CA ALA A 131 -5.60 -30.78 6.00
C ALA A 131 -5.10 -31.06 7.44
N GLN A 132 -5.66 -30.41 8.47
CA GLN A 132 -5.28 -30.63 9.86
C GLN A 132 -5.52 -32.05 10.39
N PRO A 133 -6.66 -32.72 10.13
CA PRO A 133 -6.85 -34.09 10.61
C PRO A 133 -5.80 -35.05 10.03
N THR A 134 -5.47 -34.93 8.74
CA THR A 134 -4.50 -35.82 8.07
C THR A 134 -3.08 -35.77 8.68
N VAL A 135 -2.60 -34.61 9.13
CA VAL A 135 -1.29 -34.51 9.79
C VAL A 135 -1.27 -35.16 11.17
N GLN A 136 -2.37 -35.05 11.92
CA GLN A 136 -2.47 -35.62 13.26
C GLN A 136 -2.50 -37.16 13.24
N PHE A 137 -3.18 -37.75 12.25
CA PHE A 137 -3.23 -39.21 12.09
C PHE A 137 -1.86 -39.82 11.76
N SER A 138 -1.04 -39.13 10.96
CA SER A 138 0.30 -39.62 10.61
C SER A 138 1.23 -39.65 11.83
N ASN A 139 1.27 -38.57 12.61
CA ASN A 139 2.12 -38.46 13.80
C ASN A 139 1.75 -39.49 14.88
N HIS A 140 0.45 -39.80 15.03
CA HIS A 140 -0.01 -40.83 15.97
C HIS A 140 0.36 -42.25 15.54
N ASN A 141 0.57 -42.50 14.25
CA ASN A 141 0.96 -43.82 13.77
C ASN A 141 2.47 -44.06 13.93
N GLU A 142 3.29 -43.00 13.77
CA GLU A 142 4.75 -43.06 13.95
C GLU A 142 5.19 -43.16 15.42
N THR A 143 4.39 -42.65 16.37
CA THR A 143 4.72 -42.70 17.80
C THR A 143 4.34 -44.02 18.48
N ASN A 144 3.58 -44.89 17.81
CA ASN A 144 3.12 -46.18 18.31
C ASN A 144 3.86 -47.39 17.72
N THR A 145 4.95 -47.15 16.96
CA THR A 145 5.87 -48.16 16.42
C THR A 145 7.25 -47.98 17.00
#